data_AF-A0AAP5Z2B4-F1
#
_entry.id   AF-A0AAP5Z2B4-F1
#
_cell.length_a   1.000
_cell.length_b   1.000
_cell.length_c   1.000
_cell.angle_alpha   90.00
_cell.angle_beta   90.00
_cell.angle_gamma   90.00
#
_symmetry.space_group_name_H-M   'P 1'
#
loop_
_entity.id
_entity.type
_entity.pdbx_description
1 polymer ?
#
loop_
_entity_poly.entity_id
_entity_poly.type
_entity_poly.pdbx_seq_one_letter_code
_entity_poly.pdbx_strand_id
1 'polypeptide(L)'
;WVPVIEAIGFIEPNQGVTVANETSGVIDKIAFESGTQVEAGQPLVLLDSEVEKANLKSSQAKLPAAEAKYKRYQGLFKKGSISKEAYDEAEANYYSLKADIESLKATIDRREIKAPFAGVVGIRNVYLGQYIQAGSDIVRLEDSSVMRLRFTVPQTDISRIKLDQEVDIF
;
A
#
# COMPACT_ATOMS: atom_id res chain seq x y z
N TRP A 1 -4.66 -46.16 -26.74
CA TRP A 1 -4.06 -44.91 -27.25
C TRP A 1 -5.02 -43.79 -26.92
N VAL A 2 -4.63 -42.90 -26.02
CA VAL A 2 -5.44 -41.72 -25.67
C VAL A 2 -4.87 -40.55 -26.48
N PRO A 3 -5.66 -39.82 -27.27
CA PRO A 3 -5.16 -38.69 -28.03
C PRO A 3 -4.66 -37.60 -27.07
N VAL A 4 -3.39 -37.25 -27.18
CA VAL A 4 -2.74 -36.18 -26.41
C VAL A 4 -2.58 -34.94 -27.27
N ILE A 5 -2.63 -33.77 -26.63
CA ILE A 5 -2.30 -32.49 -27.27
C ILE A 5 -0.96 -32.06 -26.69
N GLU A 6 0.07 -32.02 -27.52
CA GLU A 6 1.37 -31.50 -27.11
C GLU A 6 1.36 -29.98 -27.19
N ALA A 7 1.76 -29.33 -26.12
CA ALA A 7 1.87 -27.88 -26.05
C ALA A 7 3.15 -27.50 -25.30
N ILE A 8 3.84 -26.48 -25.81
CA ILE A 8 4.96 -25.86 -25.11
C ILE A 8 4.40 -24.75 -24.23
N GLY A 9 4.85 -24.72 -22.98
CA GLY A 9 4.44 -23.74 -21.99
C GLY A 9 5.57 -23.29 -21.08
N PHE A 10 5.26 -22.31 -20.26
CA PHE A 10 6.16 -21.76 -19.25
C PHE A 10 5.48 -21.83 -17.89
N ILE A 11 6.27 -22.11 -16.85
CA ILE A 11 5.82 -22.00 -15.47
C ILE A 11 6.04 -20.57 -15.02
N GLU A 12 4.97 -19.92 -14.57
CA GLU A 12 4.98 -18.55 -14.06
C GLU A 12 4.51 -18.53 -12.59
N PRO A 13 5.00 -17.58 -11.78
CA PRO A 13 4.45 -17.33 -10.44
C PRO A 13 2.95 -16.96 -10.52
N ASN A 14 2.24 -17.08 -9.39
CA ASN A 14 0.83 -16.72 -9.28
C ASN A 14 0.60 -15.27 -9.73
N GLN A 15 1.45 -14.37 -9.26
CA GLN A 15 1.47 -12.95 -9.64
C GLN A 15 2.87 -12.37 -9.36
N GLY A 16 3.24 -11.33 -10.09
CA GLY A 16 4.49 -10.59 -9.89
C GLY A 16 4.27 -9.11 -10.15
N VAL A 17 4.85 -8.26 -9.31
CA VAL A 17 4.75 -6.80 -9.47
C VAL A 17 6.09 -6.14 -9.16
N THR A 18 6.42 -5.09 -9.91
CA THR A 18 7.50 -4.19 -9.53
C THR A 18 6.95 -3.19 -8.52
N VAL A 19 7.43 -3.27 -7.28
CA VAL A 19 7.06 -2.32 -6.23
C VAL A 19 7.80 -1.02 -6.51
N ALA A 20 7.05 0.08 -6.58
CA ALA A 20 7.55 1.42 -6.79
C ALA A 20 7.06 2.37 -5.68
N ASN A 21 7.73 3.51 -5.52
CA ASN A 21 7.32 4.53 -4.54
C ASN A 21 6.24 5.48 -5.09
N GLU A 22 5.33 5.92 -4.23
CA GLU A 22 4.30 6.91 -4.60
C GLU A 22 4.80 8.37 -4.48
N THR A 23 5.72 8.63 -3.57
CA THR A 23 6.25 9.98 -3.27
C THR A 23 7.76 10.03 -3.42
N SER A 24 8.29 11.15 -3.88
CA SER A 24 9.75 11.37 -3.91
C SER A 24 10.32 11.59 -2.50
N GLY A 25 11.59 11.21 -2.31
CA GLY A 25 12.24 11.34 -1.01
C GLY A 25 13.60 10.63 -0.95
N VAL A 26 14.29 10.81 0.18
CA VAL A 26 15.54 10.10 0.49
C VAL A 26 15.21 8.83 1.25
N ILE A 27 15.87 7.72 0.90
CA ILE A 27 15.72 6.45 1.61
C ILE A 27 16.40 6.54 2.98
N ASP A 28 15.59 6.50 4.04
CA ASP A 28 16.04 6.50 5.44
C ASP A 28 16.32 5.08 5.95
N LYS A 29 15.53 4.09 5.52
CA LYS A 29 15.72 2.69 5.93
C LYS A 29 15.28 1.71 4.87
N ILE A 30 16.00 0.60 4.75
CA ILE A 30 15.62 -0.59 3.98
C ILE A 30 15.39 -1.72 4.99
N ALA A 31 14.21 -2.33 4.97
CA ALA A 31 13.74 -3.30 5.96
C ALA A 31 13.59 -4.73 5.38
N PHE A 32 14.22 -5.00 4.23
CA PHE A 32 14.27 -6.33 3.62
C PHE A 32 15.66 -6.63 3.04
N GLU A 33 15.92 -7.91 2.80
CA GLU A 33 17.08 -8.38 2.06
C GLU A 33 16.62 -9.05 0.76
N SER A 34 17.44 -8.97 -0.30
CA SER A 34 17.10 -9.58 -1.59
C SER A 34 16.96 -11.10 -1.43
N GLY A 35 15.89 -11.67 -1.97
CA GLY A 35 15.60 -13.10 -1.91
C GLY A 35 14.83 -13.58 -0.67
N THR A 36 14.48 -12.69 0.27
CA THR A 36 13.70 -13.09 1.45
C THR A 36 12.22 -13.18 1.17
N GLN A 37 11.50 -13.95 2.00
CA GLN A 37 10.04 -13.93 2.00
C GLN A 37 9.52 -12.75 2.82
N VAL A 38 8.47 -12.10 2.33
CA VAL A 38 7.78 -10.99 2.99
C VAL A 38 6.29 -11.23 3.05
N GLU A 39 5.64 -10.67 4.06
CA GLU A 39 4.18 -10.73 4.22
C GLU A 39 3.49 -9.52 3.56
N ALA A 40 2.19 -9.67 3.29
CA ALA A 40 1.37 -8.56 2.79
C ALA A 40 1.35 -7.41 3.82
N GLY A 41 1.62 -6.19 3.37
CA GLY A 41 1.70 -5.00 4.21
C GLY A 41 3.03 -4.83 4.95
N GLN A 42 3.99 -5.77 4.81
CA GLN A 42 5.30 -5.64 5.43
C GLN A 42 6.06 -4.43 4.85
N PRO A 43 6.63 -3.54 5.68
CA PRO A 43 7.45 -2.44 5.21
C PRO A 43 8.73 -2.92 4.52
N LEU A 44 8.98 -2.41 3.32
CA LEU A 44 10.18 -2.70 2.52
C LEU A 44 11.17 -1.54 2.61
N VAL A 45 10.70 -0.33 2.34
CA VAL A 45 11.54 0.88 2.32
C VAL A 45 10.82 1.99 3.05
N LEU A 46 11.55 2.71 3.88
CA LEU A 46 11.07 3.92 4.54
C LEU A 46 11.82 5.12 3.97
N LEU A 47 11.06 6.11 3.52
CA LEU A 47 11.58 7.42 3.14
C LEU A 47 11.67 8.31 4.38
N ASP A 48 12.60 9.27 4.33
CA ASP A 48 12.70 10.31 5.35
C ASP A 48 11.36 11.05 5.49
N SER A 49 10.89 11.09 6.73
CA SER A 49 9.56 11.54 7.15
C SER A 49 9.60 12.35 8.43
N GLU A 50 10.78 12.83 8.86
CA GLU A 50 10.93 13.55 10.13
C GLU A 50 10.08 14.83 10.17
N VAL A 51 10.06 15.58 9.07
CA VAL A 51 9.28 16.83 8.95
C VAL A 51 7.78 16.55 9.08
N GLU A 52 7.27 15.53 8.39
CA GLU A 52 5.85 15.16 8.44
C GLU A 52 5.45 14.62 9.80
N LYS A 53 6.31 13.82 10.44
CA LYS A 53 6.09 13.34 11.82
C LYS A 53 6.03 14.52 12.80
N ALA A 54 6.89 15.52 12.64
CA ALA A 54 6.85 16.74 13.45
C ALA A 54 5.54 17.53 13.23
N ASN A 55 5.11 17.69 11.98
CA ASN A 55 3.86 18.36 11.62
C ASN A 55 2.63 17.62 12.17
N LEU A 56 2.62 16.29 12.09
CA LEU A 56 1.58 15.44 12.68
C LEU A 56 1.52 15.64 14.20
N LYS A 57 2.67 15.62 14.88
CA LYS A 57 2.75 15.83 16.33
C LYS A 57 2.25 17.21 16.74
N SER A 58 2.58 18.26 15.99
CA SER A 58 2.08 19.62 16.20
C SER A 58 0.56 19.70 16.07
N SER A 59 -0.02 19.08 15.03
CA SER A 59 -1.47 19.07 14.80
C SER A 59 -2.21 18.26 15.86
N GLN A 60 -1.65 17.10 16.26
CA GLN A 60 -2.17 16.28 17.35
C GLN A 60 -2.18 17.03 18.68
N ALA A 61 -1.18 17.87 18.97
CA ALA A 61 -1.14 18.67 20.19
C ALA A 61 -2.24 19.74 20.24
N LYS A 62 -2.72 20.23 19.10
CA LYS A 62 -3.80 21.22 19.01
C LYS A 62 -5.20 20.60 19.17
N LEU A 63 -5.35 19.32 18.85
CA LEU A 63 -6.66 18.63 18.80
C LEU A 63 -7.41 18.63 20.14
N PRO A 64 -6.78 18.33 21.30
CA PRO A 64 -7.47 18.33 22.58
C PRO A 64 -8.11 19.68 22.94
N ALA A 65 -7.44 20.78 22.60
CA ALA A 65 -7.97 22.13 22.85
C ALA A 65 -9.20 22.43 21.97
N ALA A 66 -9.15 22.05 20.70
CA ALA A 66 -10.29 22.18 19.78
C ALA A 66 -11.47 21.29 20.20
N GLU A 67 -11.21 20.04 20.59
CA GLU A 67 -12.23 19.11 21.06
C GLU A 67 -12.91 19.60 22.34
N ALA A 68 -12.13 20.11 23.31
CA ALA A 68 -12.67 20.67 24.54
C ALA A 68 -13.55 21.91 24.26
N LYS A 69 -13.14 22.78 23.32
CA LYS A 69 -13.94 23.95 22.90
C LYS A 69 -15.26 23.50 22.26
N TYR A 70 -15.21 22.56 21.32
CA TYR A 70 -16.39 22.00 20.66
C TYR A 70 -17.38 21.39 21.66
N LYS A 71 -16.92 20.49 22.55
CA LYS A 71 -17.77 19.85 23.56
C LYS A 71 -18.42 20.87 24.50
N ARG A 72 -17.66 21.88 24.94
CA ARG A 72 -18.19 22.97 25.78
C ARG A 72 -19.26 23.77 25.03
N TYR A 73 -19.02 24.13 23.78
CA TYR A 73 -19.94 24.94 22.98
C TYR A 73 -21.19 24.13 22.61
N GLN A 74 -21.07 22.84 22.35
CA GLN A 74 -22.21 21.94 22.18
C GLN A 74 -23.13 21.95 23.40
N GLY A 75 -22.56 21.88 24.61
CA GLY A 75 -23.33 21.96 25.86
C GLY A 75 -24.00 23.32 26.08
N LEU A 76 -23.31 24.42 25.75
CA LEU A 76 -23.87 25.78 25.86
C LEU A 76 -24.97 26.05 24.83
N PHE A 77 -24.81 25.54 23.60
CA PHE A 77 -25.80 25.69 22.54
C PHE A 77 -27.09 24.95 22.89
N LYS A 78 -26.99 23.72 23.42
CA LYS A 78 -28.14 22.96 23.94
C LYS A 78 -28.88 23.67 25.07
N LYS A 79 -28.19 24.54 25.83
CA LYS A 79 -28.77 25.38 26.89
C LYS A 79 -29.24 26.75 26.40
N GLY A 80 -29.13 27.06 25.11
CA GLY A 80 -29.49 28.36 24.53
C GLY A 80 -28.55 29.51 24.95
N SER A 81 -27.35 29.21 25.43
CA SER A 81 -26.42 30.20 26.01
C SER A 81 -25.41 30.78 24.99
N ILE A 82 -25.37 30.28 23.76
CA ILE A 82 -24.53 30.80 22.67
C ILE A 82 -25.29 30.78 21.33
N SER A 83 -24.81 31.55 20.34
CA SER A 83 -25.35 31.54 18.99
C SER A 83 -25.03 30.23 18.25
N LYS A 84 -25.85 29.90 17.24
CA LYS A 84 -25.58 28.78 16.33
C LYS A 84 -24.24 28.98 15.60
N GLU A 85 -23.95 30.20 15.16
CA GLU A 85 -22.69 30.55 14.50
C GLU A 85 -21.46 30.19 15.34
N ALA A 86 -21.45 30.53 16.63
CA ALA A 86 -20.33 30.20 17.51
C ALA A 86 -20.16 28.69 17.70
N TYR A 87 -21.27 27.94 17.75
CA TYR A 87 -21.24 26.47 17.80
C TYR A 87 -20.68 25.88 16.50
N ASP A 88 -21.22 26.31 15.35
CA ASP A 88 -20.82 25.85 14.02
C ASP A 88 -19.33 26.15 13.75
N GLU A 89 -18.82 27.30 14.20
CA GLU A 89 -17.39 27.65 14.10
C GLU A 89 -16.50 26.70 14.92
N ALA A 90 -16.90 26.40 16.16
CA ALA A 90 -16.15 25.47 17.02
C ALA A 90 -16.18 24.03 16.48
N GLU A 91 -17.31 23.62 15.91
CA GLU A 91 -17.49 22.34 15.23
C GLU A 91 -16.61 22.23 13.98
N ALA A 92 -16.67 23.23 13.10
CA ALA A 92 -15.86 23.28 11.88
C ALA A 92 -14.36 23.23 12.19
N ASN A 93 -13.90 24.00 13.20
CA ASN A 93 -12.49 23.97 13.61
C ASN A 93 -12.06 22.60 14.16
N TYR A 94 -12.91 21.92 14.92
CA TYR A 94 -12.61 20.57 15.40
C TYR A 94 -12.50 19.55 14.26
N TYR A 95 -13.46 19.55 13.33
CA TYR A 95 -13.43 18.65 12.18
C TYR A 95 -12.30 18.95 11.20
N SER A 96 -12.00 20.24 10.95
CA SER A 96 -10.87 20.65 10.12
C SER A 96 -9.55 20.09 10.66
N LEU A 97 -9.30 20.27 11.95
CA LEU A 97 -8.06 19.80 12.56
C LEU A 97 -7.96 18.28 12.60
N LYS A 98 -9.10 17.58 12.74
CA LYS A 98 -9.15 16.12 12.63
C LYS A 98 -8.80 15.66 11.21
N ALA A 99 -9.36 16.31 10.18
CA ALA A 99 -9.06 16.01 8.79
C ALA A 99 -7.58 16.29 8.44
N ASP A 100 -6.99 17.36 8.98
CA ASP A 100 -5.57 17.67 8.80
C ASP A 100 -4.67 16.57 9.38
N ILE A 101 -5.01 16.04 10.56
CA ILE A 101 -4.29 14.92 11.18
C ILE A 101 -4.40 13.65 10.32
N GLU A 102 -5.57 13.35 9.78
CA GLU A 102 -5.80 12.18 8.90
C GLU A 102 -5.01 12.31 7.59
N SER A 103 -4.99 13.52 6.99
CA SER A 103 -4.19 13.82 5.80
C SER A 103 -2.68 13.66 6.05
N LEU A 104 -2.17 14.17 7.18
CA LEU A 104 -0.77 14.02 7.57
C LEU A 104 -0.39 12.55 7.81
N LYS A 105 -1.27 11.76 8.44
CA LYS A 105 -1.06 10.32 8.60
C LYS A 105 -0.98 9.60 7.26
N ALA A 106 -1.87 9.90 6.32
CA ALA A 106 -1.83 9.32 4.98
C ALA A 106 -0.54 9.70 4.25
N THR A 107 -0.06 10.93 4.43
CA THR A 107 1.19 11.41 3.83
C THR A 107 2.43 10.69 4.40
N ILE A 108 2.43 10.38 5.70
CA ILE A 108 3.48 9.59 6.34
C ILE A 108 3.41 8.12 5.88
N ASP A 109 2.20 7.57 5.76
CA ASP A 109 2.01 6.18 5.31
C ASP A 109 2.51 5.97 3.87
N ARG A 110 2.30 6.94 2.97
CA ARG A 110 2.86 6.91 1.60
C ARG A 110 4.38 6.95 1.53
N ARG A 111 5.05 7.39 2.61
CA ARG A 111 6.51 7.33 2.72
C ARG A 111 7.04 5.97 3.17
N GLU A 112 6.14 5.07 3.56
CA GLU A 112 6.45 3.68 3.87
C GLU A 112 6.02 2.81 2.69
N ILE A 113 6.99 2.37 1.89
CA ILE A 113 6.73 1.45 0.79
C ILE A 113 6.56 0.05 1.37
N LYS A 114 5.36 -0.53 1.20
CA LYS A 114 4.97 -1.83 1.74
C LYS A 114 4.82 -2.87 0.63
N ALA A 115 4.94 -4.14 1.00
CA ALA A 115 4.64 -5.26 0.10
C ALA A 115 3.12 -5.34 -0.17
N PRO A 116 2.66 -5.30 -1.43
CA PRO A 116 1.22 -5.38 -1.75
C PRO A 116 0.60 -6.76 -1.49
N PHE A 117 1.42 -7.81 -1.44
CA PHE A 117 1.00 -9.18 -1.12
C PHE A 117 2.18 -9.95 -0.51
N ALA A 118 1.93 -11.16 0.00
CA ALA A 118 2.98 -12.03 0.50
C ALA A 118 3.72 -12.71 -0.65
N GLY A 119 5.05 -12.74 -0.60
CA GLY A 119 5.86 -13.27 -1.69
C GLY A 119 7.36 -13.21 -1.40
N VAL A 120 8.16 -13.48 -2.43
CA VAL A 120 9.61 -13.39 -2.37
C VAL A 120 10.06 -12.11 -3.07
N VAL A 121 10.85 -11.30 -2.36
CA VAL A 121 11.45 -10.09 -2.93
C VAL A 121 12.66 -10.47 -3.77
N GLY A 122 12.75 -9.92 -4.97
CA GLY A 122 13.88 -10.08 -5.88
C GLY A 122 15.07 -9.21 -5.47
N ILE A 123 15.87 -8.84 -6.47
CA ILE A 123 17.03 -7.97 -6.27
C ILE A 123 16.56 -6.53 -6.06
N ARG A 124 17.01 -5.90 -4.98
CA ARG A 124 16.77 -4.47 -4.75
C ARG A 124 17.49 -3.61 -5.78
N ASN A 125 16.82 -2.57 -6.26
CA ASN A 125 17.35 -1.58 -7.20
C ASN A 125 17.71 -0.24 -6.53
N VAL A 126 17.63 -0.19 -5.19
CA VAL A 126 17.79 1.04 -4.41
C VAL A 126 18.74 0.89 -3.23
N TYR A 127 19.33 2.01 -2.81
CA TYR A 127 20.35 2.10 -1.78
C TYR A 127 19.98 3.06 -0.65
N LEU A 128 20.49 2.78 0.56
CA LEU A 128 20.31 3.66 1.71
C LEU A 128 20.90 5.05 1.42
N GLY A 129 20.17 6.12 1.77
CA GLY A 129 20.57 7.50 1.49
C GLY A 129 20.37 7.96 0.04
N GLN A 130 19.90 7.09 -0.86
CA GLN A 130 19.57 7.46 -2.23
C GLN A 130 18.29 8.29 -2.27
N TYR A 131 18.30 9.34 -3.11
CA TYR A 131 17.09 10.07 -3.47
C TYR A 131 16.35 9.37 -4.61
N ILE A 132 15.05 9.16 -4.47
CA ILE A 132 14.19 8.54 -5.48
C ILE A 132 13.03 9.47 -5.87
N GLN A 133 12.67 9.46 -7.16
CA GLN A 133 11.51 10.17 -7.71
C GLN A 133 10.24 9.32 -7.57
N ALA A 134 9.05 9.90 -7.57
CA ALA A 134 7.81 9.12 -7.59
C ALA A 134 7.77 8.19 -8.81
N GLY A 135 7.39 6.93 -8.60
CA GLY A 135 7.37 5.88 -9.63
C GLY A 135 8.71 5.21 -9.90
N SER A 136 9.72 5.39 -9.04
CA SER A 136 11.00 4.67 -9.16
C SER A 136 10.84 3.21 -8.75
N ASP A 137 11.41 2.31 -9.54
CA ASP A 137 11.41 0.87 -9.26
C ASP A 137 12.30 0.54 -8.05
N ILE A 138 11.71 -0.08 -7.02
CA ILE A 138 12.41 -0.44 -5.78
C ILE A 138 12.87 -1.89 -5.82
N VAL A 139 11.93 -2.81 -6.05
CA VAL A 139 12.17 -4.26 -6.05
C VAL A 139 11.03 -4.98 -6.74
N ARG A 140 11.32 -6.13 -7.37
CA ARG A 140 10.30 -7.03 -7.90
C ARG A 140 9.83 -7.97 -6.79
N LEU A 141 8.53 -8.10 -6.60
CA LEU A 141 7.91 -9.02 -5.64
C LEU A 141 7.12 -10.08 -6.40
N GLU A 142 7.38 -11.35 -6.11
CA GLU A 142 6.72 -12.47 -6.79
C GLU A 142 6.06 -13.40 -5.77
N ASP A 143 4.81 -13.77 -6.06
CA ASP A 143 4.07 -14.76 -5.30
C ASP A 143 4.30 -16.15 -5.91
N SER A 144 5.19 -16.91 -5.27
CA SER A 144 5.55 -18.28 -5.65
C SER A 144 4.75 -19.34 -4.90
N SER A 145 3.69 -18.97 -4.16
CA SER A 145 2.86 -19.93 -3.40
C SER A 145 2.14 -20.93 -4.30
N VAL A 146 1.74 -20.48 -5.49
CA VAL A 146 1.14 -21.31 -6.53
C VAL A 146 1.85 -21.03 -7.84
N MET A 147 2.44 -22.07 -8.42
CA MET A 147 3.01 -21.99 -9.77
C MET A 147 1.91 -22.28 -10.79
N ARG A 148 1.80 -21.43 -11.82
CA ARG A 148 0.84 -21.56 -12.91
C ARG A 148 1.57 -22.01 -14.17
N LEU A 149 1.02 -23.01 -14.86
CA LEU A 149 1.48 -23.38 -16.19
C LEU A 149 0.70 -22.58 -17.24
N ARG A 150 1.41 -21.76 -18.03
CA ARG A 150 0.85 -21.08 -19.20
C ARG A 150 1.36 -21.78 -20.45
N PHE A 151 0.46 -22.32 -21.26
CA PHE A 151 0.78 -22.99 -22.50
C PHE A 151 -0.11 -22.49 -23.64
N THR A 152 0.38 -22.62 -24.88
CA THR A 152 -0.37 -22.22 -26.07
C THR A 152 -0.84 -23.45 -26.83
N VAL A 153 -2.13 -23.47 -27.18
CA VAL A 153 -2.74 -24.56 -27.95
C VAL A 153 -3.18 -24.02 -29.32
N PRO A 154 -2.95 -24.76 -30.43
CA PRO A 154 -3.47 -24.39 -31.74
C PRO A 154 -5.00 -24.22 -31.71
N GLN A 155 -5.52 -23.21 -32.42
CA GLN A 155 -6.95 -22.93 -32.46
C GLN A 155 -7.78 -24.12 -32.96
N THR A 156 -7.23 -24.94 -33.86
CA THR A 156 -7.89 -26.16 -34.37
C THR A 156 -8.27 -27.14 -33.27
N ASP A 157 -7.52 -27.12 -32.17
CA ASP A 157 -7.64 -28.08 -31.08
C ASP A 157 -8.47 -27.54 -29.91
N ILE A 158 -8.95 -26.29 -29.98
CA ILE A 158 -9.70 -25.63 -28.91
C ILE A 158 -10.97 -26.40 -28.52
N SER A 159 -11.61 -27.06 -29.49
CA SER A 159 -12.83 -27.87 -29.27
C SER A 159 -12.59 -29.11 -28.41
N ARG A 160 -11.32 -29.51 -28.24
CA ARG A 160 -10.90 -30.67 -27.44
C ARG A 160 -10.46 -30.29 -26.02
N ILE A 161 -10.35 -29.00 -25.70
CA ILE A 161 -9.94 -28.51 -24.38
C ILE A 161 -11.16 -28.39 -23.46
N LYS A 162 -11.04 -28.92 -22.24
CA LYS A 162 -12.07 -28.83 -21.19
C LYS A 162 -11.44 -28.53 -19.83
N LEU A 163 -12.24 -27.98 -18.92
CA LEU A 163 -11.86 -27.86 -17.50
C LEU A 163 -11.67 -29.25 -16.90
N ASP A 164 -10.79 -29.34 -15.90
CA ASP A 164 -10.44 -30.57 -15.17
C ASP A 164 -9.83 -31.69 -16.02
N GLN A 165 -9.30 -31.34 -17.19
CA GLN A 165 -8.52 -32.27 -18.00
C GLN A 165 -7.14 -32.51 -17.36
N GLU A 166 -6.73 -33.77 -17.31
CA GLU A 166 -5.42 -34.17 -16.79
C GLU A 166 -4.30 -33.61 -17.68
N VAL A 167 -3.26 -33.07 -17.03
CA VAL A 167 -2.10 -32.45 -17.69
C VAL A 167 -0.85 -33.15 -17.18
N ASP A 168 -0.15 -33.83 -18.09
CA ASP A 168 1.16 -34.40 -17.82
C ASP A 168 2.25 -33.38 -18.15
N ILE A 169 3.07 -33.04 -17.16
CA ILE A 169 4.23 -32.16 -17.31
C ILE A 169 5.48 -33.03 -17.35
N PHE A 170 6.22 -33.00 -18.45
CA PHE A 170 7.42 -33.80 -18.69
C PHE A 170 8.61 -32.95 -19.14
#